data_AF-A0A1H9EJQ2-F1
#
_entry.id   AF-A0A1H9EJQ2-F1
#
_cell.length_a   1.000
_cell.length_b   1.000
_cell.length_c   1.000
_cell.angle_alpha   90.00
_cell.angle_beta   90.00
_cell.angle_gamma   90.00
#
_symmetry.space_group_name_H-M   'P 1'
#
loop_
_entity.id
_entity.type
_entity.pdbx_description
1 polymer ?
#
loop_
_entity_poly.entity_id
_entity_poly.type
_entity_poly.pdbx_seq_one_letter_code
_entity_poly.pdbx_strand_id
1 'polypeptide(L)'
;MVYPLMTPFGEIIISLDGHEIVYEAYPLSLLYRDIKLSGRYAIIVPFNPDRKNHLISCKLNTEEKLNVDYESGENVQIVNYADVEKQGYDLSIGISAETDYIYGYRYSYFDFDGAEVRNGIGYQVLPFTKTQHYPFAIAWSETMSENEDTQANLHRLTMTSIAAEPQDLDIQLGHKQTNGDIIWNQRSKNFLYHTWLVGNHYVDTDIELIAYGEKLSLVREPRNTYDKWAIRVNNEQGDKLGYIPKELSRRLAQRMDAGHEIICFAEGISNIQGKRRLFLGIYTERIFPRTIQTDRLSIRPFKLSDRADLLEIYGNPEVCQFLLHEPWNEQQSYDEIIIKNNHDLLTTDAPLNLAVELDQKVIGEISAWFTDMKETLEIGFVFNLDYGGQEYAQEAARAVIEHLVKYYKIHRIIANLDARNQALARLCQRIGMRQEGQFIQDYWNKGEWTDSYIYAILASEI
;
A
#
# COMPACT_ATOMS: atom_id res chain seq x y z
N MET A 1 12.17 26.30 -31.06
CA MET A 1 10.99 26.96 -30.46
C MET A 1 10.15 25.86 -29.90
N VAL A 2 9.97 25.82 -28.59
CA VAL A 2 9.00 24.91 -27.96
C VAL A 2 7.65 25.57 -28.17
N TYR A 3 6.78 24.94 -28.95
CA TYR A 3 5.43 25.43 -29.17
C TYR A 3 4.55 24.96 -28.03
N PRO A 4 3.63 25.80 -27.54
CA PRO A 4 2.71 25.38 -26.50
C PRO A 4 1.81 24.26 -27.01
N LEU A 5 1.45 23.33 -26.11
CA LEU A 5 0.57 22.21 -26.44
C LEU A 5 -0.85 22.74 -26.69
N MET A 6 -1.31 22.61 -27.94
CA MET A 6 -2.65 23.00 -28.34
C MET A 6 -3.62 21.83 -28.21
N THR A 7 -4.72 22.04 -27.48
CA THR A 7 -5.84 21.10 -27.36
C THR A 7 -7.09 21.67 -28.07
N PRO A 8 -8.13 20.85 -28.31
CA PRO A 8 -9.42 21.35 -28.82
C PRO A 8 -10.10 22.40 -27.92
N PHE A 9 -9.72 22.44 -26.63
CA PHE A 9 -10.30 23.34 -25.64
C PHE A 9 -9.45 24.60 -25.40
N GLY A 10 -8.26 24.69 -26.00
CA GLY A 10 -7.35 25.80 -25.85
C GLY A 10 -5.90 25.37 -25.66
N GLU A 11 -5.05 26.37 -25.46
CA GLU A 11 -3.63 26.18 -25.17
C GLU A 11 -3.42 25.68 -23.74
N ILE A 12 -2.48 24.75 -23.53
CA ILE A 12 -2.04 24.35 -22.19
C ILE A 12 -1.01 25.34 -21.66
N ILE A 13 -1.25 25.83 -20.45
CA ILE A 13 -0.34 26.68 -19.70
C ILE A 13 0.13 25.92 -18.47
N ILE A 14 1.45 25.88 -18.26
CA ILE A 14 2.05 25.48 -16.98
C ILE A 14 2.48 26.74 -16.24
N SER A 15 2.15 26.83 -14.96
CA SER A 15 2.57 27.94 -14.10
C SER A 15 3.12 27.47 -12.75
N LEU A 16 4.11 28.21 -12.25
CA LEU A 16 4.65 28.11 -10.89
C LEU A 16 4.26 29.39 -10.14
N ASP A 17 3.48 29.27 -9.07
CA ASP A 17 2.96 30.39 -8.27
C ASP A 17 2.26 31.46 -9.11
N GLY A 18 1.56 31.04 -10.16
CA GLY A 18 0.83 31.94 -11.07
C GLY A 18 1.70 32.58 -12.15
N HIS A 19 3.00 32.34 -12.18
CA HIS A 19 3.88 32.74 -13.28
C HIS A 19 4.02 31.61 -14.30
N GLU A 20 3.73 31.89 -15.56
CA GLU A 20 3.87 30.92 -16.64
C GLU A 20 5.33 30.48 -16.80
N ILE A 21 5.55 29.18 -16.94
CA ILE A 21 6.85 28.59 -17.18
C ILE A 21 6.86 27.83 -18.50
N VAL A 22 8.02 27.81 -19.14
CA VAL A 22 8.22 26.99 -20.34
C VAL A 22 8.25 25.53 -19.93
N TYR A 23 7.58 24.69 -20.71
CA TYR A 23 7.52 23.25 -20.51
C TYR A 23 7.73 22.54 -21.84
N GLU A 24 8.06 21.25 -21.77
CA GLU A 24 8.05 20.35 -22.92
C GLU A 24 6.92 19.34 -22.76
N ALA A 25 6.18 19.09 -23.84
CA ALA A 25 5.12 18.10 -23.87
C ALA A 25 5.58 16.87 -24.66
N TYR A 26 5.53 15.71 -24.01
CA TYR A 26 5.98 14.44 -24.56
C TYR A 26 4.77 13.65 -25.07
N PRO A 27 4.67 13.38 -26.38
CA PRO A 27 3.58 12.57 -26.92
C PRO A 27 3.71 11.12 -26.43
N LEU A 28 2.61 10.54 -25.97
CA LEU A 28 2.54 9.15 -25.53
C LEU A 28 1.86 8.27 -26.60
N SER A 29 2.10 6.95 -26.54
CA SER A 29 1.49 5.99 -27.47
C SER A 29 -0.04 6.09 -27.45
N LEU A 30 -0.64 6.16 -28.63
CA LEU A 30 -2.09 6.19 -28.85
C LEU A 30 -2.73 4.79 -28.88
N LEU A 31 -1.93 3.72 -28.74
CA LEU A 31 -2.40 2.34 -28.85
C LEU A 31 -3.05 1.88 -27.54
N TYR A 32 -4.35 2.11 -27.42
CA TYR A 32 -5.21 1.33 -26.53
C TYR A 32 -6.35 0.75 -27.37
N ARG A 33 -6.63 -0.55 -27.24
CA ARG A 33 -7.72 -1.19 -28.00
C ARG A 33 -9.01 -0.46 -27.65
N ASP A 34 -9.73 -0.04 -28.69
CA ASP A 34 -11.12 0.44 -28.67
C ASP A 34 -11.39 1.95 -28.45
N ILE A 35 -10.39 2.85 -28.45
CA ILE A 35 -10.62 4.32 -28.49
C ILE A 35 -9.78 5.04 -29.56
N LYS A 36 -10.44 5.89 -30.36
CA LYS A 36 -9.76 6.82 -31.27
C LYS A 36 -9.31 8.08 -30.50
N LEU A 37 -8.14 8.00 -29.88
CA LEU A 37 -7.49 9.14 -29.24
C LEU A 37 -7.01 10.15 -30.28
N SER A 38 -7.27 11.43 -30.04
CA SER A 38 -6.84 12.54 -30.90
C SER A 38 -5.59 13.23 -30.37
N GLY A 39 -5.29 13.09 -29.07
CA GLY A 39 -4.01 13.48 -28.48
C GLY A 39 -3.81 12.88 -27.09
N ARG A 40 -2.54 12.56 -26.78
CA ARG A 40 -2.12 12.01 -25.49
C ARG A 40 -0.69 12.46 -25.20
N TYR A 41 -0.51 13.19 -24.10
CA TYR A 41 0.76 13.84 -23.76
C TYR A 41 1.04 13.76 -22.27
N ALA A 42 2.33 13.77 -21.92
CA ALA A 42 2.82 14.01 -20.57
C ALA A 42 3.64 15.31 -20.53
N ILE A 43 3.53 16.06 -19.44
CA ILE A 43 4.40 17.21 -19.15
C ILE A 43 5.04 16.96 -17.79
N ILE A 44 6.36 17.05 -17.68
CA ILE A 44 7.07 16.87 -16.41
C ILE A 44 7.70 18.19 -16.02
N VAL A 45 7.29 18.74 -14.87
CA VAL A 45 7.86 19.97 -14.35
C VAL A 45 8.94 19.64 -13.32
N PRO A 46 10.23 19.94 -13.59
CA PRO A 46 11.26 19.85 -12.58
C PRO A 46 11.16 21.05 -11.63
N PHE A 47 11.21 20.80 -10.33
CA PHE A 47 11.21 21.84 -9.32
C PHE A 47 12.06 21.41 -8.13
N ASN A 48 12.94 22.28 -7.63
CA ASN A 48 13.74 21.99 -6.44
C ASN A 48 13.07 22.62 -5.22
N PRO A 49 12.53 21.82 -4.27
CA PRO A 49 11.87 22.37 -3.09
C PRO A 49 12.77 23.27 -2.27
N ASP A 50 12.34 24.50 -2.04
CA ASP A 50 13.07 25.52 -1.26
C ASP A 50 12.57 25.63 0.19
N ARG A 51 11.71 24.69 0.60
CA ARG A 51 10.99 24.65 1.88
C ARG A 51 9.92 25.72 2.05
N LYS A 52 9.31 26.19 0.96
CA LYS A 52 8.10 27.02 1.00
C LYS A 52 6.93 26.31 0.31
N ASN A 53 5.75 26.89 0.50
CA ASN A 53 4.58 26.48 -0.27
C ASN A 53 4.73 27.00 -1.70
N HIS A 54 4.48 26.12 -2.67
CA HIS A 54 4.37 26.49 -4.08
C HIS A 54 3.17 25.83 -4.73
N LEU A 55 2.64 26.45 -5.78
CA LEU A 55 1.62 25.85 -6.63
C LEU A 55 2.16 25.68 -8.04
N ILE A 56 2.36 24.43 -8.45
CA ILE A 56 2.69 24.08 -9.83
C ILE A 56 1.38 23.65 -10.48
N SER A 57 0.92 24.32 -11.54
CA SER A 57 -0.39 24.02 -12.13
C SER A 57 -0.37 23.92 -13.64
N CYS A 58 -1.26 23.09 -14.17
CA CYS A 58 -1.55 22.88 -15.58
C CYS A 58 -2.98 23.32 -15.87
N LYS A 59 -3.15 24.28 -16.79
CA LYS A 59 -4.43 24.96 -17.06
C LYS A 59 -4.69 25.11 -18.55
N LEU A 60 -5.95 25.24 -18.91
CA LEU A 60 -6.38 25.68 -20.24
C LEU A 60 -6.46 27.21 -20.29
N ASN A 61 -5.84 27.79 -21.31
CA ASN A 61 -5.96 29.20 -21.65
C ASN A 61 -7.30 29.46 -22.34
N THR A 62 -8.36 29.62 -21.56
CA THR A 62 -9.69 29.95 -22.10
C THR A 62 -10.49 30.82 -21.13
N GLU A 63 -11.24 31.77 -21.68
CA GLU A 63 -12.23 32.57 -20.96
C GLU A 63 -13.62 31.93 -20.99
N GLU A 64 -13.80 30.86 -21.75
CA GLU A 64 -15.07 30.16 -21.93
C GLU A 64 -15.50 29.41 -20.65
N LYS A 65 -16.81 29.33 -20.44
CA LYS A 65 -17.38 28.57 -19.32
C LYS A 65 -17.50 27.10 -19.73
N LEU A 66 -16.52 26.28 -19.37
CA LEU A 66 -16.52 24.84 -19.61
C LEU A 66 -17.38 24.10 -18.57
N ASN A 67 -17.99 22.97 -18.94
CA ASN A 67 -18.46 22.01 -17.94
C ASN A 67 -17.23 21.26 -17.44
N VAL A 68 -16.98 21.39 -16.14
CA VAL A 68 -15.83 20.82 -15.47
C VAL A 68 -16.33 19.80 -14.47
N ASP A 69 -15.81 18.58 -14.57
CA ASP A 69 -16.03 17.55 -13.57
C ASP A 69 -14.68 17.17 -12.93
N TYR A 70 -14.66 17.12 -11.60
CA TYR A 70 -13.48 16.75 -10.84
C TYR A 70 -13.70 15.37 -10.25
N GLU A 71 -12.84 14.45 -10.66
CA GLU A 71 -12.85 13.09 -10.15
C GLU A 71 -11.59 12.85 -9.31
N SER A 72 -11.81 12.37 -8.09
CA SER A 72 -10.74 11.93 -7.20
C SER A 72 -10.92 10.42 -6.95
N GLY A 73 -9.84 9.67 -7.11
CA GLY A 73 -9.76 8.23 -6.85
C GLY A 73 -8.51 7.90 -6.02
N GLU A 74 -8.26 6.61 -5.76
CA GLU A 74 -7.08 6.19 -5.00
C GLU A 74 -5.79 6.68 -5.69
N ASN A 75 -5.14 7.71 -5.11
CA ASN A 75 -3.88 8.31 -5.55
C ASN A 75 -3.89 9.08 -6.88
N VAL A 76 -5.07 9.46 -7.40
CA VAL A 76 -5.19 10.25 -8.64
C VAL A 76 -6.24 11.34 -8.52
N GLN A 77 -5.95 12.50 -9.10
CA GLN A 77 -6.94 13.53 -9.37
C GLN A 77 -7.01 13.86 -10.86
N ILE A 78 -8.22 13.95 -11.39
CA ILE A 78 -8.50 14.25 -12.80
C ILE A 78 -9.53 15.38 -12.88
N VAL A 79 -9.30 16.28 -13.83
CA VAL A 79 -10.27 17.27 -14.28
C VAL A 79 -10.68 16.97 -15.71
N ASN A 80 -11.99 16.77 -15.91
CA ASN A 80 -12.61 16.47 -17.20
C ASN A 80 -13.31 17.71 -17.74
N TYR A 81 -13.17 17.94 -19.04
CA TYR A 81 -13.81 19.04 -19.76
C TYR A 81 -14.73 18.48 -20.83
N ALA A 82 -16.00 18.87 -20.74
CA ALA A 82 -16.99 18.69 -21.78
C ALA A 82 -17.59 20.06 -22.13
N ASP A 83 -17.85 20.31 -23.41
CA ASP A 83 -18.46 21.56 -23.87
C ASP A 83 -19.69 21.25 -24.73
N VAL A 84 -20.80 21.92 -24.40
CA VAL A 84 -22.11 21.78 -25.06
C VAL A 84 -22.08 22.42 -26.47
N GLU A 85 -21.24 23.42 -26.70
CA GLU A 85 -21.07 24.11 -27.99
C GLU A 85 -20.00 23.45 -28.88
N LYS A 86 -18.96 22.84 -28.30
CA LYS A 86 -17.93 22.07 -29.02
C LYS A 86 -18.28 20.58 -29.10
N GLN A 87 -19.51 20.26 -29.51
CA GLN A 87 -19.96 18.89 -29.74
C GLN A 87 -18.90 18.09 -30.51
N GLY A 88 -18.26 17.12 -29.86
CA GLY A 88 -17.35 16.19 -30.53
C GLY A 88 -15.95 16.05 -29.96
N TYR A 89 -15.58 16.66 -28.83
CA TYR A 89 -14.35 16.31 -28.11
C TYR A 89 -14.55 16.21 -26.59
N ASP A 90 -13.83 15.27 -25.97
CA ASP A 90 -13.64 15.20 -24.51
C ASP A 90 -12.15 15.38 -24.21
N LEU A 91 -11.81 16.14 -23.17
CA LEU A 91 -10.44 16.38 -22.71
C LEU A 91 -10.34 16.10 -21.22
N SER A 92 -9.22 15.51 -20.81
CA SER A 92 -8.89 15.28 -19.41
C SER A 92 -7.45 15.71 -19.12
N ILE A 93 -7.26 16.28 -17.93
CA ILE A 93 -5.95 16.59 -17.35
C ILE A 93 -5.90 15.92 -15.99
N GLY A 94 -4.80 15.25 -15.66
CA GLY A 94 -4.68 14.63 -14.34
C GLY A 94 -3.27 14.57 -13.78
N ILE A 95 -3.21 14.31 -12.48
CA ILE A 95 -2.02 14.25 -11.64
C ILE A 95 -2.05 13.04 -10.71
N SER A 96 -0.89 12.56 -10.31
CA SER A 96 -0.76 11.62 -9.18
C SER A 96 -0.86 12.41 -7.90
N ALA A 97 -1.99 12.36 -7.22
CA ALA A 97 -2.16 13.02 -5.93
C ALA A 97 -3.26 12.31 -5.15
N GLU A 98 -3.10 12.27 -3.83
CA GLU A 98 -4.14 11.79 -2.93
C GLU A 98 -4.73 13.00 -2.22
N THR A 99 -6.05 13.14 -2.29
CA THR A 99 -6.77 14.24 -1.62
C THR A 99 -7.77 13.74 -0.60
N ASP A 100 -7.36 12.73 0.16
CA ASP A 100 -8.13 12.31 1.32
C ASP A 100 -7.85 13.27 2.48
N TYR A 101 -8.68 14.32 2.50
CA TYR A 101 -8.80 15.23 3.62
C TYR A 101 -9.87 14.72 4.59
N ILE A 102 -9.52 13.78 5.45
CA ILE A 102 -10.46 13.27 6.45
C ILE A 102 -10.51 14.28 7.60
N TYR A 103 -11.67 14.93 7.80
CA TYR A 103 -11.88 15.97 8.81
C TYR A 103 -10.93 17.18 8.71
N GLY A 104 -10.46 17.51 7.50
CA GLY A 104 -9.53 18.63 7.26
C GLY A 104 -8.05 18.27 7.43
N TYR A 105 -7.72 16.99 7.53
CA TYR A 105 -6.35 16.48 7.64
C TYR A 105 -5.89 15.76 6.40
N ARG A 106 -4.70 16.14 5.94
CA ARG A 106 -3.98 15.53 4.85
C ARG A 106 -3.58 14.08 5.19
N TYR A 107 -4.22 13.12 4.55
CA TYR A 107 -3.83 11.72 4.56
C TYR A 107 -3.33 11.39 3.14
N SER A 108 -2.01 11.46 2.94
CA SER A 108 -1.43 11.35 1.60
C SER A 108 -0.13 10.53 1.63
N TYR A 109 -0.01 9.53 0.75
CA TYR A 109 1.26 8.85 0.46
C TYR A 109 2.31 9.79 -0.17
N PHE A 110 1.86 10.92 -0.73
CA PHE A 110 2.72 11.91 -1.36
C PHE A 110 3.21 12.94 -0.34
N ASP A 111 4.36 13.55 -0.62
CA ASP A 111 4.89 14.67 0.16
C ASP A 111 4.45 16.05 -0.38
N PHE A 112 3.48 16.06 -1.30
CA PHE A 112 2.79 17.22 -1.89
C PHE A 112 1.28 16.89 -2.07
N ASP A 113 0.43 17.91 -2.22
CA ASP A 113 -1.02 17.69 -2.42
C ASP A 113 -1.48 17.99 -3.84
N GLY A 114 -2.67 17.48 -4.16
CA GLY A 114 -3.43 17.92 -5.31
C GLY A 114 -4.19 19.20 -5.02
N ALA A 115 -4.32 20.07 -6.03
CA ALA A 115 -5.00 21.34 -5.94
C ALA A 115 -5.89 21.55 -7.16
N GLU A 116 -7.16 21.80 -6.91
CA GLU A 116 -8.08 22.30 -7.93
C GLU A 116 -7.72 23.75 -8.27
N VAL A 117 -7.60 24.08 -9.55
CA VAL A 117 -7.35 25.44 -10.01
C VAL A 117 -8.32 25.80 -11.12
N ARG A 118 -8.57 27.09 -11.32
CA ARG A 118 -9.47 27.52 -12.40
C ARG A 118 -8.98 27.00 -13.75
N ASN A 119 -9.86 26.28 -14.45
CA ASN A 119 -9.61 25.66 -15.76
C ASN A 119 -8.39 24.72 -15.76
N GLY A 120 -8.12 24.03 -14.66
CA GLY A 120 -6.96 23.15 -14.58
C GLY A 120 -6.86 22.35 -13.29
N ILE A 121 -5.66 21.79 -13.09
CA ILE A 121 -5.27 21.09 -11.87
C ILE A 121 -3.82 21.41 -11.51
N GLY A 122 -3.42 21.19 -10.26
CA GLY A 122 -2.06 21.49 -9.81
C GLY A 122 -1.57 20.66 -8.65
N TYR A 123 -0.26 20.73 -8.45
CA TYR A 123 0.45 20.23 -7.28
C TYR A 123 0.68 21.36 -6.30
N GLN A 124 0.20 21.19 -5.08
CA GLN A 124 0.57 22.01 -3.94
C GLN A 124 1.83 21.44 -3.30
N VAL A 125 2.96 22.06 -3.60
CA VAL A 125 4.25 21.81 -2.96
C VAL A 125 4.20 22.44 -1.57
N LEU A 126 4.63 21.68 -0.57
CA LEU A 126 4.60 22.03 0.85
C LEU A 126 6.03 22.26 1.35
N PRO A 127 6.23 22.91 2.52
CA PRO A 127 7.56 23.23 3.04
C PRO A 127 8.44 22.02 3.33
N PHE A 128 7.82 20.84 3.44
CA PHE A 128 8.47 19.56 3.71
C PHE A 128 8.60 18.68 2.46
N THR A 129 8.08 19.10 1.30
CA THR A 129 8.17 18.35 0.05
C THR A 129 9.63 18.17 -0.35
N LYS A 130 9.98 16.96 -0.76
CA LYS A 130 11.27 16.55 -1.31
C LYS A 130 11.16 16.11 -2.76
N THR A 131 9.95 15.79 -3.24
CA THR A 131 9.67 15.53 -4.66
C THR A 131 10.21 16.65 -5.54
N GLN A 132 10.82 16.26 -6.66
CA GLN A 132 11.45 17.20 -7.60
C GLN A 132 10.84 17.18 -9.00
N HIS A 133 9.92 16.26 -9.28
CA HIS A 133 9.34 16.08 -10.61
C HIS A 133 7.83 15.95 -10.48
N TYR A 134 7.11 16.77 -11.24
CA TYR A 134 5.66 16.93 -11.13
C TYR A 134 5.01 16.63 -12.49
N PRO A 135 4.52 15.39 -12.70
CA PRO A 135 3.98 14.97 -13.98
C PRO A 135 2.51 15.40 -14.17
N PHE A 136 2.16 15.91 -15.33
CA PHE A 136 0.78 16.13 -15.76
C PHE A 136 0.48 15.25 -16.95
N ALA A 137 -0.62 14.50 -16.89
CA ALA A 137 -1.14 13.77 -18.04
C ALA A 137 -2.25 14.58 -18.72
N ILE A 138 -2.22 14.66 -20.05
CA ILE A 138 -3.23 15.34 -20.87
C ILE A 138 -3.67 14.39 -21.97
N ALA A 139 -4.97 14.14 -22.08
CA ALA A 139 -5.53 13.30 -23.15
C ALA A 139 -6.87 13.83 -23.66
N TRP A 140 -7.07 13.77 -24.98
CA TRP A 140 -8.35 14.10 -25.60
C TRP A 140 -8.70 13.15 -26.76
N SER A 141 -9.99 12.98 -26.99
CA SER A 141 -10.55 12.15 -28.06
C SER A 141 -11.72 12.85 -28.73
N GLU A 142 -11.98 12.49 -29.99
CA GLU A 142 -13.25 12.82 -30.64
C GLU A 142 -14.39 12.04 -29.97
N THR A 143 -15.51 12.68 -29.63
CA THR A 143 -16.68 12.02 -29.03
C THR A 143 -17.31 11.09 -30.07
N MET A 144 -17.19 9.77 -29.89
CA MET A 144 -17.99 8.79 -30.63
C MET A 144 -19.22 8.44 -29.79
N SER A 145 -20.35 9.09 -30.08
CA SER A 145 -21.74 8.79 -29.66
C SER A 145 -21.98 8.45 -28.18
N GLU A 146 -22.71 9.34 -27.48
CA GLU A 146 -23.53 9.12 -26.27
C GLU A 146 -23.52 7.69 -25.67
N ASN A 147 -22.41 7.31 -25.01
CA ASN A 147 -22.35 6.10 -24.21
C ASN A 147 -21.44 6.38 -23.00
N GLU A 148 -21.96 6.22 -21.79
CA GLU A 148 -21.24 6.46 -20.51
C GLU A 148 -19.89 5.72 -20.44
N ASP A 149 -19.75 4.61 -21.18
CA ASP A 149 -18.53 3.84 -21.33
C ASP A 149 -17.35 4.64 -21.93
N THR A 150 -17.60 5.62 -22.82
CA THR A 150 -16.53 6.36 -23.52
C THR A 150 -15.81 7.35 -22.60
N GLN A 151 -16.56 8.05 -21.74
CA GLN A 151 -15.98 8.95 -20.73
C GLN A 151 -15.21 8.16 -19.65
N ALA A 152 -15.78 7.04 -19.17
CA ALA A 152 -15.11 6.15 -18.24
C ALA A 152 -13.81 5.55 -18.81
N ASN A 153 -13.75 5.31 -20.12
CA ASN A 153 -12.54 4.80 -20.78
C ASN A 153 -11.49 5.90 -21.06
N LEU A 154 -11.89 7.15 -21.38
CA LEU A 154 -10.94 8.29 -21.42
C LEU A 154 -10.34 8.56 -20.03
N HIS A 155 -11.18 8.50 -18.99
CA HIS A 155 -10.76 8.57 -17.59
C HIS A 155 -9.70 7.50 -17.26
N ARG A 156 -9.96 6.22 -17.60
CA ARG A 156 -8.97 5.11 -17.43
C ARG A 156 -7.68 5.33 -18.21
N LEU A 157 -7.73 5.95 -19.38
CA LEU A 157 -6.54 6.26 -20.18
C LEU A 157 -5.69 7.36 -19.56
N THR A 158 -6.34 8.36 -18.97
CA THR A 158 -5.65 9.41 -18.22
C THR A 158 -5.03 8.85 -16.94
N MET A 159 -5.73 7.94 -16.24
CA MET A 159 -5.15 7.18 -15.13
C MET A 159 -3.93 6.34 -15.54
N THR A 160 -3.99 5.60 -16.66
CA THR A 160 -2.83 4.81 -17.14
C THR A 160 -1.67 5.67 -17.67
N SER A 161 -1.95 6.93 -18.04
CA SER A 161 -0.92 7.91 -18.42
C SER A 161 -0.22 8.52 -17.19
N ILE A 162 -0.92 8.60 -16.06
CA ILE A 162 -0.41 9.04 -14.76
C ILE A 162 0.38 7.91 -14.07
N ALA A 163 -0.03 6.66 -14.28
CA ALA A 163 0.60 5.46 -13.71
C ALA A 163 1.83 4.94 -14.48
N ALA A 164 2.18 5.53 -15.62
CA ALA A 164 3.47 5.27 -16.26
C ALA A 164 4.56 5.85 -15.34
N GLU A 165 5.20 4.99 -14.56
CA GLU A 165 6.28 5.37 -13.67
C GLU A 165 7.37 6.15 -14.43
N PRO A 166 8.17 7.00 -13.75
CA PRO A 166 9.41 7.54 -14.33
C PRO A 166 10.31 6.48 -14.98
N GLN A 167 10.18 5.21 -14.55
CA GLN A 167 10.89 4.06 -15.10
C GLN A 167 10.50 3.72 -16.55
N ASP A 168 9.26 3.99 -16.99
CA ASP A 168 8.83 3.79 -18.38
C ASP A 168 9.26 4.95 -19.31
N LEU A 169 9.53 6.14 -18.74
CA LEU A 169 10.12 7.28 -19.46
C LEU A 169 11.64 7.13 -19.63
N ASP A 170 12.34 6.51 -18.68
CA ASP A 170 13.78 6.20 -18.78
C ASP A 170 14.09 5.17 -19.87
N ILE A 171 13.13 4.31 -20.24
CA ILE A 171 13.29 3.32 -21.31
C ILE A 171 13.21 3.97 -22.71
N GLN A 172 12.55 5.12 -22.85
CA GLN A 172 12.44 5.85 -24.13
C GLN A 172 13.51 6.94 -24.32
N LEU A 173 14.07 7.47 -23.24
CA LEU A 173 15.11 8.49 -23.28
C LEU A 173 16.48 7.82 -23.12
N GLY A 174 17.14 7.49 -24.23
CA GLY A 174 18.45 6.81 -24.29
C GLY A 174 19.63 7.53 -23.60
N HIS A 175 19.54 7.81 -22.31
CA HIS A 175 20.60 8.33 -21.48
C HIS A 175 21.32 7.17 -20.78
N LYS A 176 22.55 6.90 -21.27
CA LYS A 176 23.50 6.02 -20.60
C LYS A 176 23.73 6.49 -19.16
N GLN A 177 23.66 5.52 -18.24
CA GLN A 177 24.24 5.59 -16.90
C GLN A 177 25.55 6.39 -16.90
N THR A 178 25.59 7.43 -16.08
CA THR A 178 26.87 7.95 -15.58
C THR A 178 27.00 7.56 -14.12
N ASN A 179 28.02 6.74 -13.87
CA ASN A 179 28.48 6.34 -12.55
C ASN A 179 28.68 7.57 -11.66
N GLY A 180 28.04 7.54 -10.49
CA GLY A 180 28.23 8.51 -9.43
C GLY A 180 27.56 7.98 -8.16
N ASP A 181 28.33 7.20 -7.40
CA ASP A 181 28.16 6.86 -5.99
C ASP A 181 26.74 6.95 -5.42
N ILE A 182 26.12 5.77 -5.28
CA ILE A 182 24.93 5.55 -4.45
C ILE A 182 25.33 5.83 -2.99
N ILE A 183 25.23 7.09 -2.60
CA ILE A 183 25.20 7.47 -1.19
C ILE A 183 23.83 7.04 -0.68
N TRP A 184 23.83 5.88 -0.01
CA TRP A 184 22.77 5.40 0.86
C TRP A 184 22.38 6.50 1.87
N ASN A 185 21.38 7.31 1.53
CA ASN A 185 20.90 8.34 2.44
C ASN A 185 19.97 7.69 3.48
N GLN A 186 20.57 7.31 4.61
CA GLN A 186 19.85 7.06 5.86
C GLN A 186 18.94 8.26 6.20
N ARG A 187 17.74 7.98 6.72
CA ARG A 187 16.78 8.89 7.40
C ARG A 187 15.54 9.39 6.63
N SER A 188 14.85 8.51 5.90
CA SER A 188 13.37 8.52 5.91
C SER A 188 12.90 7.65 7.08
N LYS A 189 12.46 8.27 8.18
CA LYS A 189 11.75 7.53 9.23
C LYS A 189 10.36 7.21 8.66
N ASN A 190 10.21 6.06 8.02
CA ASN A 190 8.91 5.50 7.66
C ASN A 190 8.22 5.09 8.96
N PHE A 191 7.29 5.90 9.47
CA PHE A 191 6.46 5.51 10.59
C PHE A 191 5.56 4.35 10.16
N LEU A 192 5.39 3.37 11.04
CA LEU A 192 4.53 2.21 10.80
C LEU A 192 3.06 2.54 11.10
N TYR A 193 2.83 3.45 12.04
CA TYR A 193 1.50 3.92 12.39
C TYR A 193 1.50 5.43 12.55
N HIS A 194 0.45 6.05 12.02
CA HIS A 194 0.09 7.45 12.25
C HIS A 194 -1.17 7.47 13.11
N THR A 195 -1.16 8.23 14.20
CA THR A 195 -2.30 8.31 15.12
C THR A 195 -2.36 9.65 15.83
N TRP A 196 -3.34 9.85 16.70
CA TRP A 196 -3.40 11.01 17.60
C TRP A 196 -3.44 10.57 19.05
N LEU A 197 -2.93 11.43 19.91
CA LEU A 197 -2.96 11.29 21.35
C LEU A 197 -4.40 11.41 21.87
N VAL A 198 -4.80 10.51 22.79
CA VAL A 198 -6.09 10.58 23.49
C VAL A 198 -5.92 10.89 24.97
N GLY A 199 -6.96 11.47 25.57
CA GLY A 199 -6.98 11.78 27.00
C GLY A 199 -6.18 13.02 27.40
N ASN A 200 -5.60 13.75 26.45
CA ASN A 200 -4.86 14.99 26.67
C ASN A 200 -5.70 16.12 27.28
N HIS A 201 -7.03 16.10 27.12
CA HIS A 201 -7.92 17.08 27.77
C HIS A 201 -8.05 16.92 29.29
N TYR A 202 -7.56 15.82 29.85
CA TYR A 202 -7.60 15.55 31.30
C TYR A 202 -6.24 15.79 31.97
N VAL A 203 -5.28 16.35 31.25
CA VAL A 203 -3.91 16.56 31.72
C VAL A 203 -3.55 18.02 31.49
N ASP A 204 -3.17 18.73 32.56
CA ASP A 204 -2.67 20.11 32.50
C ASP A 204 -1.27 20.12 31.88
N THR A 205 -1.20 19.94 30.55
CA THR A 205 0.06 19.92 29.80
C THR A 205 -0.11 20.67 28.49
N ASP A 206 0.81 21.59 28.25
CA ASP A 206 0.82 22.41 27.04
C ASP A 206 1.38 21.61 25.86
N ILE A 207 0.53 20.79 25.24
CA ILE A 207 0.89 20.09 24.00
C ILE A 207 1.38 21.05 22.91
N GLU A 208 1.05 22.34 22.99
CA GLU A 208 1.49 23.43 22.10
C GLU A 208 2.99 23.69 22.13
N LEU A 209 3.68 23.25 23.18
CA LEU A 209 5.13 23.39 23.30
C LEU A 209 5.89 22.24 22.62
N ILE A 210 5.19 21.20 22.15
CA ILE A 210 5.80 20.03 21.51
C ILE A 210 6.12 20.33 20.05
N ALA A 211 7.39 20.21 19.68
CA ALA A 211 7.84 20.48 18.32
C ALA A 211 7.58 19.31 17.36
N TYR A 212 7.39 19.61 16.08
CA TYR A 212 7.37 18.56 15.04
C TYR A 212 8.68 17.76 15.06
N GLY A 213 8.59 16.44 15.05
CA GLY A 213 9.73 15.53 15.08
C GLY A 213 10.36 15.35 16.46
N GLU A 214 9.81 15.95 17.53
CA GLU A 214 10.22 15.71 18.91
C GLU A 214 10.00 14.24 19.29
N LYS A 215 10.98 13.62 19.96
CA LYS A 215 10.88 12.22 20.39
C LYS A 215 10.04 12.14 21.66
N LEU A 216 9.01 11.30 21.63
CA LEU A 216 8.11 11.08 22.76
C LEU A 216 8.39 9.72 23.39
N SER A 217 8.25 9.63 24.71
CA SER A 217 8.43 8.36 25.43
C SER A 217 7.11 7.62 25.58
N LEU A 218 7.14 6.30 25.34
CA LEU A 218 6.01 5.40 25.53
C LEU A 218 6.22 4.56 26.79
N VAL A 219 5.22 4.52 27.67
CA VAL A 219 5.27 3.78 28.94
C VAL A 219 4.09 2.80 29.02
N ARG A 220 4.41 1.51 29.16
CA ARG A 220 3.41 0.46 29.37
C ARG A 220 2.78 0.54 30.76
N GLU A 221 1.45 0.50 30.82
CA GLU A 221 0.67 0.46 32.06
C GLU A 221 -0.23 -0.79 32.12
N PRO A 222 0.31 -2.02 32.26
CA PRO A 222 -0.48 -3.26 32.22
C PRO A 222 -1.49 -3.42 33.37
N ARG A 223 -1.33 -2.63 34.45
CA ARG A 223 -2.24 -2.60 35.61
C ARG A 223 -3.21 -1.42 35.59
N ASN A 224 -3.33 -0.71 34.47
CA ASN A 224 -4.28 0.39 34.34
C ASN A 224 -5.72 -0.15 34.49
N THR A 225 -6.52 0.49 35.34
CA THR A 225 -7.85 0.03 35.73
C THR A 225 -8.90 0.12 34.62
N TYR A 226 -8.62 0.88 33.56
CA TYR A 226 -9.55 1.11 32.44
C TYR A 226 -9.15 0.32 31.19
N ASP A 227 -7.85 0.11 30.97
CA ASP A 227 -7.33 -0.61 29.81
C ASP A 227 -6.01 -1.33 30.10
N LYS A 228 -6.02 -2.66 30.11
CA LYS A 228 -4.80 -3.49 30.30
C LYS A 228 -3.73 -3.27 29.21
N TRP A 229 -4.13 -2.75 28.05
CA TRP A 229 -3.24 -2.44 26.94
C TRP A 229 -2.77 -0.98 26.93
N ALA A 230 -3.06 -0.21 27.99
CA ALA A 230 -2.70 1.20 28.05
C ALA A 230 -1.20 1.44 27.81
N ILE A 231 -0.92 2.39 26.93
CA ILE A 231 0.40 2.95 26.65
C ILE A 231 0.31 4.45 26.86
N ARG A 232 0.96 4.93 27.91
CA ARG A 232 1.05 6.36 28.23
C ARG A 232 2.14 7.00 27.37
N VAL A 233 1.87 8.21 26.88
CA VAL A 233 2.81 9.02 26.09
C VAL A 233 3.27 10.20 26.94
N ASN A 234 4.59 10.44 27.01
CA ASN A 234 5.17 11.58 27.72
C ASN A 234 6.09 12.40 26.82
N ASN A 235 6.29 13.67 27.18
CA ASN A 235 7.34 14.52 26.61
C ASN A 235 8.74 14.08 27.06
N GLU A 236 9.78 14.82 26.62
CA GLU A 236 11.17 14.57 27.04
C GLU A 236 11.40 14.79 28.54
N GLN A 237 10.63 15.67 29.18
CA GLN A 237 10.72 15.92 30.63
C GLN A 237 10.06 14.81 31.47
N GLY A 238 9.32 13.89 30.84
CA GLY A 238 8.60 12.80 31.51
C GLY A 238 7.17 13.14 31.93
N ASP A 239 6.69 14.34 31.61
CA ASP A 239 5.31 14.75 31.86
C ASP A 239 4.35 14.01 30.94
N LYS A 240 3.25 13.53 31.53
CA LYS A 240 2.21 12.82 30.80
C LYS A 240 1.54 13.77 29.80
N LEU A 241 1.50 13.38 28.53
CA LEU A 241 0.73 14.09 27.52
C LEU A 241 -0.64 13.42 27.32
N GLY A 242 -0.71 12.09 27.43
CA GLY A 242 -1.93 11.33 27.20
C GLY A 242 -1.66 9.84 27.00
N TYR A 243 -2.49 9.19 26.19
CA TYR A 243 -2.39 7.77 25.85
C TYR A 243 -2.46 7.53 24.34
N ILE A 244 -1.91 6.41 23.89
CA ILE A 244 -2.18 5.85 22.56
C ILE A 244 -3.66 5.42 22.48
N PRO A 245 -4.38 5.66 21.37
CA PRO A 245 -5.76 5.22 21.19
C PRO A 245 -5.92 3.72 21.37
N LYS A 246 -7.06 3.30 21.92
CA LYS A 246 -7.29 1.91 22.32
C LYS A 246 -7.13 0.94 21.16
N GLU A 247 -7.57 1.37 19.98
CA GLU A 247 -7.54 0.64 18.70
C GLU A 247 -6.11 0.25 18.31
N LEU A 248 -5.13 1.13 18.58
CA LEU A 248 -3.72 0.90 18.30
C LEU A 248 -2.94 0.35 19.50
N SER A 249 -3.38 0.69 20.71
CA SER A 249 -2.70 0.37 21.97
C SER A 249 -2.46 -1.13 22.14
N ARG A 250 -3.43 -1.99 21.79
CA ARG A 250 -3.27 -3.46 21.87
C ARG A 250 -2.05 -3.94 21.08
N ARG A 251 -1.96 -3.54 19.80
CA ARG A 251 -0.89 -3.98 18.89
C ARG A 251 0.49 -3.49 19.35
N LEU A 252 0.59 -2.24 19.76
CA LEU A 252 1.85 -1.68 20.26
C LEU A 252 2.21 -2.26 21.63
N ALA A 253 1.24 -2.50 22.49
CA ALA A 253 1.47 -2.98 23.84
C ALA A 253 2.03 -4.40 23.84
N GLN A 254 1.49 -5.26 22.97
CA GLN A 254 2.03 -6.59 22.73
C GLN A 254 3.48 -6.55 22.26
N ARG A 255 3.82 -5.62 21.37
CA ARG A 255 5.20 -5.43 20.92
C ARG A 255 6.13 -5.01 22.06
N MET A 256 5.72 -4.05 22.87
CA MET A 256 6.49 -3.61 24.05
C MET A 256 6.64 -4.74 25.08
N ASP A 257 5.58 -5.52 25.32
CA ASP A 257 5.58 -6.64 26.26
C ASP A 257 6.48 -7.79 25.78
N ALA A 258 6.64 -7.95 24.47
CA ALA A 258 7.59 -8.87 23.84
C ALA A 258 9.04 -8.32 23.81
N GLY A 259 9.27 -7.10 24.32
CA GLY A 259 10.59 -6.48 24.43
C GLY A 259 11.04 -5.71 23.18
N HIS A 260 10.15 -5.44 22.22
CA HIS A 260 10.48 -4.66 21.03
C HIS A 260 10.57 -3.16 21.33
N GLU A 261 11.56 -2.49 20.75
CA GLU A 261 11.66 -1.04 20.83
C GLU A 261 10.61 -0.37 19.94
N ILE A 262 9.84 0.53 20.54
CA ILE A 262 8.85 1.38 19.86
C ILE A 262 9.26 2.83 20.06
N ILE A 263 9.44 3.53 18.96
CA ILE A 263 9.87 4.91 18.90
C ILE A 263 8.68 5.76 18.45
N CYS A 264 8.33 6.78 19.23
CA CYS A 264 7.25 7.70 18.91
C CYS A 264 7.80 9.11 18.68
N PHE A 265 7.25 9.81 17.70
CA PHE A 265 7.56 11.21 17.40
C PHE A 265 6.28 12.02 17.28
N ALA A 266 6.34 13.30 17.63
CA ALA A 266 5.27 14.24 17.35
C ALA A 266 5.22 14.60 15.86
N GLU A 267 4.04 14.53 15.25
CA GLU A 267 3.82 14.89 13.84
C GLU A 267 3.09 16.22 13.65
N GLY A 268 2.72 16.88 14.76
CA GLY A 268 2.04 18.17 14.76
C GLY A 268 0.76 18.13 15.57
N ILE A 269 0.13 19.29 15.72
CA ILE A 269 -1.08 19.45 16.53
C ILE A 269 -2.20 19.89 15.61
N SER A 270 -3.41 19.38 15.85
CA SER A 270 -4.56 20.00 15.23
C SER A 270 -5.88 19.86 15.96
N ASN A 271 -6.89 20.60 15.50
CA ASN A 271 -8.16 20.78 16.14
C ASN A 271 -9.27 19.95 15.47
N ILE A 272 -9.65 18.83 16.11
CA ILE A 272 -10.70 17.93 15.62
C ILE A 272 -11.95 18.13 16.47
N GLN A 273 -13.07 18.56 15.85
CA GLN A 273 -14.35 18.78 16.55
C GLN A 273 -14.23 19.70 17.79
N GLY A 274 -13.44 20.78 17.67
CA GLY A 274 -13.21 21.73 18.76
C GLY A 274 -12.24 21.25 19.84
N LYS A 275 -11.60 20.09 19.64
CA LYS A 275 -10.62 19.49 20.54
C LYS A 275 -9.24 19.44 19.89
N ARG A 276 -8.26 20.11 20.51
CA ARG A 276 -6.84 20.03 20.12
C ARG A 276 -6.30 18.62 20.40
N ARG A 277 -5.62 18.02 19.42
CA ARG A 277 -4.98 16.70 19.49
C ARG A 277 -3.57 16.75 18.93
N LEU A 278 -2.64 16.08 19.60
CA LEU A 278 -1.26 15.89 19.14
C LEU A 278 -1.21 14.62 18.26
N PHE A 279 -0.72 14.74 17.03
CA PHE A 279 -0.47 13.62 16.14
C PHE A 279 0.88 12.98 16.42
N LEU A 280 0.92 11.66 16.24
CA LEU A 280 2.02 10.79 16.63
C LEU A 280 2.40 9.89 15.45
N GLY A 281 3.67 9.95 15.09
CA GLY A 281 4.31 9.01 14.17
C GLY A 281 5.01 7.94 14.99
N ILE A 282 4.62 6.68 14.82
CA ILE A 282 5.12 5.56 15.61
C ILE A 282 5.89 4.60 14.72
N TYR A 283 7.14 4.38 15.08
CA TYR A 283 8.06 3.41 14.50
C TYR A 283 8.29 2.27 15.48
N THR A 284 8.48 1.05 14.99
CA THR A 284 8.93 -0.11 15.77
C THR A 284 10.10 -0.71 15.01
N GLU A 285 11.07 -1.28 15.72
CA GLU A 285 12.11 -2.09 15.07
C GLU A 285 11.42 -3.17 14.22
N ARG A 286 11.60 -3.07 12.90
CA ARG A 286 11.08 -4.03 11.94
C ARG A 286 11.90 -5.31 12.08
N ILE A 287 11.28 -6.40 12.53
CA ILE A 287 11.93 -7.71 12.57
C ILE A 287 11.73 -8.49 11.27
N PHE A 288 10.77 -8.11 10.42
CA PHE A 288 10.64 -8.71 9.09
C PHE A 288 11.37 -7.84 8.05
N PRO A 289 12.40 -8.33 7.34
CA PRO A 289 12.83 -7.72 6.10
C PRO A 289 11.63 -7.73 5.17
N ARG A 290 11.35 -6.60 4.52
CA ARG A 290 10.16 -6.37 3.67
C ARG A 290 9.93 -7.48 2.64
N THR A 291 10.98 -8.23 2.33
CA THR A 291 10.99 -9.33 1.37
C THR A 291 12.07 -10.35 1.75
N ILE A 292 11.74 -11.64 1.76
CA ILE A 292 12.69 -12.74 1.78
C ILE A 292 13.02 -13.07 0.33
N GLN A 293 14.29 -12.93 -0.05
CA GLN A 293 14.78 -13.31 -1.37
C GLN A 293 15.33 -14.72 -1.31
N THR A 294 14.99 -15.51 -2.33
CA THR A 294 15.53 -16.84 -2.58
C THR A 294 16.23 -16.84 -3.93
N ASP A 295 16.65 -17.99 -4.44
CA ASP A 295 17.33 -18.06 -5.74
C ASP A 295 16.40 -17.64 -6.88
N ARG A 296 15.09 -17.91 -6.75
CA ARG A 296 14.10 -17.66 -7.82
C ARG A 296 12.91 -16.81 -7.37
N LEU A 297 12.63 -16.73 -6.07
CA LEU A 297 11.39 -16.15 -5.55
C LEU A 297 11.64 -14.95 -4.65
N SER A 298 10.67 -14.04 -4.69
CA SER A 298 10.53 -12.89 -3.80
C SER A 298 9.32 -13.12 -2.90
N ILE A 299 9.52 -13.27 -1.59
CA ILE A 299 8.45 -13.57 -0.64
C ILE A 299 8.20 -12.34 0.23
N ARG A 300 7.02 -11.75 0.15
CA ARG A 300 6.73 -10.41 0.72
C ARG A 300 5.29 -10.31 1.22
N PRO A 301 4.95 -9.31 2.05
CA PRO A 301 3.55 -8.98 2.31
C PRO A 301 2.76 -8.70 1.02
N PHE A 302 1.46 -8.97 1.07
CA PHE A 302 0.54 -8.67 -0.03
C PHE A 302 0.40 -7.17 -0.26
N LYS A 303 0.17 -6.79 -1.52
CA LYS A 303 -0.21 -5.45 -1.99
C LYS A 303 -1.63 -5.54 -2.57
N LEU A 304 -2.40 -4.46 -2.55
CA LEU A 304 -3.73 -4.44 -3.17
C LEU A 304 -3.71 -4.81 -4.66
N SER A 305 -2.61 -4.52 -5.36
CA SER A 305 -2.39 -4.90 -6.77
C SER A 305 -2.32 -6.41 -7.00
N ASP A 306 -2.04 -7.22 -5.97
CA ASP A 306 -1.90 -8.68 -6.10
C ASP A 306 -3.27 -9.39 -6.23
N ARG A 307 -4.39 -8.65 -6.16
CA ARG A 307 -5.76 -9.19 -6.18
C ARG A 307 -6.02 -10.09 -7.38
N ALA A 308 -5.58 -9.69 -8.57
CA ALA A 308 -5.84 -10.44 -9.80
C ALA A 308 -5.17 -11.83 -9.76
N ASP A 309 -3.92 -11.89 -9.30
CA ASP A 309 -3.19 -13.14 -9.13
C ASP A 309 -3.80 -14.01 -8.02
N LEU A 310 -4.27 -13.41 -6.92
CA LEU A 310 -5.00 -14.15 -5.87
C LEU A 310 -6.32 -14.72 -6.39
N LEU A 311 -7.07 -13.97 -7.19
CA LEU A 311 -8.31 -14.46 -7.80
C LEU A 311 -8.03 -15.61 -8.78
N GLU A 312 -6.93 -15.57 -9.52
CA GLU A 312 -6.49 -16.69 -10.36
C GLU A 312 -6.24 -17.96 -9.54
N ILE A 313 -5.60 -17.83 -8.37
CA ILE A 313 -5.30 -18.96 -7.47
C ILE A 313 -6.58 -19.48 -6.80
N TYR A 314 -7.28 -18.61 -6.07
CA TYR A 314 -8.40 -18.99 -5.21
C TYR A 314 -9.73 -19.09 -5.95
N GLY A 315 -9.84 -18.58 -7.18
CA GLY A 315 -10.97 -18.83 -8.08
C GLY A 315 -10.93 -20.22 -8.70
N ASN A 316 -9.81 -20.95 -8.61
CA ASN A 316 -9.68 -22.29 -9.17
C ASN A 316 -10.29 -23.37 -8.24
N PRO A 317 -11.29 -24.15 -8.69
CA PRO A 317 -11.90 -25.22 -7.91
C PRO A 317 -10.94 -26.32 -7.47
N GLU A 318 -9.93 -26.64 -8.27
CA GLU A 318 -8.94 -27.67 -7.94
C GLU A 318 -8.02 -27.21 -6.79
N VAL A 319 -7.65 -25.92 -6.78
CA VAL A 319 -6.89 -25.32 -5.65
C VAL A 319 -7.72 -25.35 -4.38
N CYS A 320 -9.00 -25.00 -4.48
CA CYS A 320 -9.90 -24.90 -3.32
C CYS A 320 -10.51 -26.23 -2.88
N GLN A 321 -10.18 -27.36 -3.53
CA GLN A 321 -10.77 -28.66 -3.24
C GLN A 321 -10.67 -29.03 -1.75
N PHE A 322 -9.51 -28.78 -1.13
CA PHE A 322 -9.24 -29.12 0.27
C PHE A 322 -9.23 -27.89 1.21
N LEU A 323 -9.52 -26.70 0.69
CA LEU A 323 -9.65 -25.50 1.52
C LEU A 323 -11.02 -25.47 2.20
N LEU A 324 -11.12 -24.68 3.27
CA LEU A 324 -12.33 -24.56 4.09
C LEU A 324 -13.42 -23.68 3.45
N HIS A 325 -13.11 -23.03 2.33
CA HIS A 325 -14.02 -22.18 1.58
C HIS A 325 -14.21 -22.70 0.15
N GLU A 326 -15.29 -22.27 -0.47
CA GLU A 326 -15.51 -22.46 -1.90
C GLU A 326 -14.59 -21.53 -2.72
N PRO A 327 -14.42 -21.79 -4.03
CA PRO A 327 -13.65 -20.92 -4.91
C PRO A 327 -14.14 -19.48 -4.83
N TRP A 328 -13.21 -18.54 -4.81
CA TRP A 328 -13.53 -17.14 -4.70
C TRP A 328 -14.15 -16.61 -5.98
N ASN A 329 -15.17 -15.78 -5.81
CA ASN A 329 -15.62 -14.87 -6.86
C ASN A 329 -14.88 -13.52 -6.77
N GLU A 330 -15.15 -12.60 -7.71
CA GLU A 330 -14.51 -11.29 -7.72
C GLU A 330 -14.70 -10.52 -6.42
N GLN A 331 -15.90 -10.51 -5.83
CA GLN A 331 -16.18 -9.78 -4.59
C GLN A 331 -15.34 -10.33 -3.43
N GLN A 332 -15.29 -11.65 -3.28
CA GLN A 332 -14.47 -12.29 -2.24
C GLN A 332 -12.99 -11.96 -2.42
N SER A 333 -12.49 -11.86 -3.66
CA SER A 333 -11.10 -11.44 -3.89
C SER A 333 -10.80 -10.01 -3.41
N TYR A 334 -11.76 -9.10 -3.50
CA TYR A 334 -11.62 -7.73 -2.96
C TYR A 334 -11.56 -7.74 -1.43
N ASP A 335 -12.47 -8.47 -0.80
CA ASP A 335 -12.55 -8.52 0.67
C ASP A 335 -11.27 -9.15 1.24
N GLU A 336 -10.81 -10.25 0.65
CA GLU A 336 -9.65 -11.01 1.12
C GLU A 336 -8.32 -10.30 0.87
N ILE A 337 -8.14 -9.58 -0.25
CA ILE A 337 -6.89 -8.85 -0.48
C ILE A 337 -6.70 -7.71 0.54
N ILE A 338 -7.79 -7.05 0.95
CA ILE A 338 -7.75 -6.02 2.01
C ILE A 338 -7.34 -6.67 3.33
N ILE A 339 -7.90 -7.83 3.69
CA ILE A 339 -7.55 -8.55 4.92
C ILE A 339 -6.07 -8.97 4.89
N LYS A 340 -5.62 -9.58 3.79
CA LYS A 340 -4.25 -10.09 3.65
C LYS A 340 -3.21 -8.97 3.63
N ASN A 341 -3.49 -7.85 2.98
CA ASN A 341 -2.63 -6.67 3.01
C ASN A 341 -2.46 -6.10 4.44
N ASN A 342 -3.46 -6.29 5.31
CA ASN A 342 -3.41 -5.88 6.72
C ASN A 342 -2.74 -6.92 7.66
N HIS A 343 -2.35 -8.09 7.15
CA HIS A 343 -1.76 -9.21 7.89
C HIS A 343 -0.27 -9.41 7.53
N ASP A 344 0.50 -8.32 7.55
CA ASP A 344 1.93 -8.30 7.21
C ASP A 344 2.87 -8.68 8.38
N LEU A 345 2.29 -9.07 9.53
CA LEU A 345 3.01 -9.35 10.75
C LEU A 345 2.41 -10.50 11.53
N LEU A 346 3.28 -11.42 11.95
CA LEU A 346 2.92 -12.47 12.88
C LEU A 346 2.79 -11.94 14.31
N THR A 347 1.59 -12.05 14.88
CA THR A 347 1.33 -11.77 16.30
C THR A 347 0.51 -12.88 16.92
N THR A 348 0.33 -12.87 18.24
CA THR A 348 -0.55 -13.84 18.92
C THR A 348 -2.01 -13.73 18.50
N ASP A 349 -2.43 -12.59 17.92
CA ASP A 349 -3.83 -12.30 17.58
C ASP A 349 -4.09 -12.16 16.08
N ALA A 350 -3.05 -12.21 15.24
CA ALA A 350 -3.18 -12.02 13.80
C ALA A 350 -2.19 -12.92 13.05
N PRO A 351 -2.64 -13.55 11.96
CA PRO A 351 -1.77 -14.34 11.10
C PRO A 351 -0.82 -13.42 10.33
N LEU A 352 0.29 -14.00 9.90
CA LEU A 352 1.16 -13.47 8.86
C LEU A 352 0.72 -14.08 7.52
N ASN A 353 0.52 -13.25 6.50
CA ASN A 353 0.25 -13.68 5.13
C ASN A 353 1.30 -13.10 4.18
N LEU A 354 1.97 -13.97 3.44
CA LEU A 354 3.05 -13.61 2.52
C LEU A 354 2.71 -14.07 1.11
N ALA A 355 2.76 -13.14 0.16
CA ALA A 355 2.77 -13.41 -1.25
C ALA A 355 4.11 -14.03 -1.65
N VAL A 356 4.06 -15.11 -2.44
CA VAL A 356 5.22 -15.72 -3.10
C VAL A 356 5.20 -15.27 -4.55
N GLU A 357 6.16 -14.44 -4.91
CA GLU A 357 6.27 -13.80 -6.22
C GLU A 357 7.40 -14.43 -7.05
N LEU A 358 7.09 -14.71 -8.32
CA LEU A 358 8.02 -15.12 -9.37
C LEU A 358 7.84 -14.16 -10.55
N ASP A 359 8.92 -13.49 -10.98
CA ASP A 359 8.91 -12.56 -12.11
C ASP A 359 7.75 -11.54 -12.06
N GLN A 360 7.55 -10.89 -10.90
CA GLN A 360 6.48 -9.91 -10.62
C GLN A 360 5.05 -10.47 -10.58
N LYS A 361 4.86 -11.79 -10.71
CA LYS A 361 3.56 -12.45 -10.57
C LYS A 361 3.47 -13.22 -9.26
N VAL A 362 2.38 -13.06 -8.52
CA VAL A 362 2.12 -13.86 -7.32
C VAL A 362 1.67 -15.26 -7.73
N ILE A 363 2.46 -16.27 -7.35
CA ILE A 363 2.24 -17.67 -7.69
C ILE A 363 1.80 -18.52 -6.49
N GLY A 364 1.76 -17.92 -5.30
CA GLY A 364 1.32 -18.60 -4.09
C GLY A 364 1.29 -17.72 -2.86
N GLU A 365 0.89 -18.34 -1.77
CA GLU A 365 0.76 -17.75 -0.45
C GLU A 365 1.36 -18.69 0.60
N ILE A 366 2.05 -18.10 1.56
CA ILE A 366 2.41 -18.75 2.81
C ILE A 366 1.80 -17.97 3.96
N SER A 367 1.02 -18.66 4.78
CA SER A 367 0.38 -18.09 5.96
C SER A 367 0.92 -18.76 7.22
N ALA A 368 1.10 -18.00 8.30
CA ALA A 368 1.49 -18.56 9.60
C ALA A 368 0.73 -17.87 10.73
N TRP A 369 0.36 -18.63 11.77
CA TRP A 369 -0.31 -18.10 12.96
C TRP A 369 0.09 -18.86 14.22
N PHE A 370 0.05 -18.20 15.38
CA PHE A 370 0.22 -18.89 16.64
C PHE A 370 -0.98 -19.76 16.96
N THR A 371 -0.71 -20.96 17.46
CA THR A 371 -1.72 -21.80 18.08
C THR A 371 -1.88 -21.41 19.55
N ASP A 372 -2.86 -21.99 20.24
CA ASP A 372 -3.02 -21.82 21.70
C ASP A 372 -1.87 -22.45 22.50
N MET A 373 -1.00 -23.24 21.85
CA MET A 373 0.17 -23.83 22.47
C MET A 373 1.36 -22.87 22.47
N LYS A 374 2.10 -22.87 23.58
CA LYS A 374 3.27 -22.01 23.79
C LYS A 374 4.30 -22.16 22.66
N GLU A 375 4.72 -21.03 22.11
CA GLU A 375 5.82 -20.93 21.12
C GLU A 375 5.62 -21.88 19.92
N THR A 376 4.35 -22.15 19.57
CA THR A 376 3.97 -23.08 18.50
C THR A 376 3.19 -22.36 17.41
N LEU A 377 3.70 -22.41 16.17
CA LEU A 377 3.01 -21.89 14.99
C LEU A 377 2.34 -23.01 14.22
N GLU A 378 1.24 -22.69 13.57
CA GLU A 378 0.72 -23.43 12.42
C GLU A 378 1.07 -22.67 11.13
N ILE A 379 1.42 -23.41 10.08
CA ILE A 379 1.78 -22.89 8.76
C ILE A 379 0.90 -23.50 7.67
N GLY A 380 0.44 -22.65 6.75
CA GLY A 380 -0.39 -22.99 5.61
C GLY A 380 0.24 -22.56 4.29
N PHE A 381 -0.10 -23.27 3.22
CA PHE A 381 0.44 -23.08 1.87
C PHE A 381 -0.67 -23.17 0.83
N VAL A 382 -0.73 -22.21 -0.08
CA VAL A 382 -1.62 -22.26 -1.25
C VAL A 382 -0.80 -21.83 -2.46
N PHE A 383 -0.81 -22.59 -3.55
CA PHE A 383 -0.02 -22.31 -4.75
C PHE A 383 -0.86 -22.50 -5.99
N ASN A 384 -0.57 -21.69 -7.01
CA ASN A 384 -1.12 -21.84 -8.34
C ASN A 384 -0.65 -23.16 -8.97
N LEU A 385 -1.60 -23.96 -9.49
CA LEU A 385 -1.31 -25.27 -10.06
C LEU A 385 -0.47 -25.19 -11.34
N ASP A 386 -0.54 -24.08 -12.08
CA ASP A 386 0.24 -23.87 -13.31
C ASP A 386 1.75 -23.79 -13.05
N TYR A 387 2.13 -23.53 -11.79
CA TYR A 387 3.52 -23.44 -11.33
C TYR A 387 3.97 -24.69 -10.56
N GLY A 388 3.17 -25.77 -10.62
CA GLY A 388 3.47 -27.06 -10.02
C GLY A 388 4.72 -27.75 -10.61
N GLY A 389 5.28 -28.69 -9.86
CA GLY A 389 6.40 -29.54 -10.33
C GLY A 389 7.78 -28.89 -10.40
N GLN A 390 7.89 -27.59 -10.08
CA GLN A 390 9.14 -26.81 -10.17
C GLN A 390 9.77 -26.47 -8.80
N GLU A 391 9.24 -27.07 -7.73
CA GLU A 391 9.73 -26.95 -6.35
C GLU A 391 9.62 -25.54 -5.72
N TYR A 392 8.90 -24.60 -6.34
CA TYR A 392 8.69 -23.25 -5.79
C TYR A 392 8.07 -23.26 -4.39
N ALA A 393 7.07 -24.09 -4.17
CA ALA A 393 6.44 -24.22 -2.85
C ALA A 393 7.42 -24.69 -1.77
N GLN A 394 8.35 -25.58 -2.12
CA GLN A 394 9.37 -26.09 -1.20
C GLN A 394 10.42 -25.02 -0.91
N GLU A 395 10.90 -24.31 -1.93
CA GLU A 395 11.85 -23.19 -1.80
C GLU A 395 11.28 -22.10 -0.89
N ALA A 396 10.05 -21.64 -1.17
CA ALA A 396 9.40 -20.59 -0.40
C ALA A 396 9.14 -21.03 1.05
N ALA A 397 8.62 -22.25 1.26
CA ALA A 397 8.32 -22.78 2.58
C ALA A 397 9.56 -22.86 3.48
N ARG A 398 10.69 -23.37 2.95
CA ARG A 398 11.96 -23.42 3.69
C ARG A 398 12.44 -22.04 4.09
N ALA A 399 12.46 -21.10 3.14
CA ALA A 399 12.91 -19.74 3.40
C ALA A 399 12.05 -19.04 4.47
N VAL A 400 10.72 -19.21 4.44
CA VAL A 400 9.82 -18.65 5.45
C VAL A 400 10.02 -19.32 6.81
N ILE A 401 10.13 -20.65 6.87
CA ILE A 401 10.33 -21.39 8.14
C ILE A 401 11.65 -21.00 8.81
N GLU A 402 12.75 -20.97 8.07
CA GLU A 402 14.07 -20.52 8.55
C GLU A 402 14.00 -19.09 9.09
N HIS A 403 13.29 -18.22 8.36
CA HIS A 403 13.09 -16.84 8.77
C HIS A 403 12.29 -16.74 10.08
N LEU A 404 11.16 -17.45 10.17
CA LEU A 404 10.33 -17.46 11.35
C LEU A 404 11.12 -17.90 12.58
N VAL A 405 11.86 -19.02 12.50
CA VAL A 405 12.67 -19.54 13.63
C VAL A 405 13.80 -18.59 14.01
N LYS A 406 14.45 -17.95 13.02
CA LYS A 406 15.55 -17.03 13.27
C LYS A 406 15.12 -15.78 14.06
N TYR A 407 13.93 -15.28 13.79
CA TYR A 407 13.51 -13.94 14.23
C TYR A 407 12.39 -13.94 15.28
N TYR A 408 11.64 -15.03 15.39
CA TYR A 408 10.60 -15.20 16.40
C TYR A 408 11.00 -16.29 17.37
N LYS A 409 10.58 -16.13 18.63
CA LYS A 409 10.76 -17.17 19.63
C LYS A 409 9.78 -18.31 19.37
N ILE A 410 10.23 -19.28 18.57
CA ILE A 410 9.45 -20.45 18.17
C ILE A 410 10.17 -21.69 18.67
N HIS A 411 9.40 -22.60 19.25
CA HIS A 411 9.85 -23.94 19.60
C HIS A 411 9.46 -24.96 18.52
N ARG A 412 8.27 -24.80 17.94
CA ARG A 412 7.64 -25.81 17.09
C ARG A 412 6.78 -25.16 15.99
N ILE A 413 6.80 -25.75 14.80
CA ILE A 413 5.92 -25.38 13.69
C ILE A 413 5.15 -26.62 13.27
N ILE A 414 3.83 -26.51 13.15
CA ILE A 414 2.92 -27.58 12.74
C ILE A 414 2.22 -27.22 11.43
N ALA A 415 1.72 -28.24 10.71
CA ALA A 415 0.81 -28.08 9.59
C ALA A 415 -0.33 -29.10 9.74
N ASN A 416 -1.57 -28.63 9.77
CA ASN A 416 -2.77 -29.45 9.73
C ASN A 416 -3.33 -29.45 8.30
N LEU A 417 -3.63 -30.62 7.77
CA LEU A 417 -4.15 -30.76 6.41
C LEU A 417 -5.13 -31.91 6.30
N ASP A 418 -6.06 -31.80 5.35
CA ASP A 418 -6.88 -32.92 4.90
C ASP A 418 -5.97 -34.05 4.39
N ALA A 419 -6.16 -35.26 4.92
CA ALA A 419 -5.34 -36.42 4.60
C ALA A 419 -5.39 -36.82 3.11
N ARG A 420 -6.40 -36.36 2.37
CA ARG A 420 -6.52 -36.57 0.92
C ARG A 420 -5.63 -35.62 0.12
N ASN A 421 -5.15 -34.53 0.70
CA ASN A 421 -4.22 -33.60 0.07
C ASN A 421 -2.78 -34.14 0.09
N GLN A 422 -2.55 -35.16 -0.73
CA GLN A 422 -1.26 -35.84 -0.83
C GLN A 422 -0.14 -34.95 -1.39
N ALA A 423 -0.49 -33.88 -2.11
CA ALA A 423 0.49 -32.89 -2.59
C ALA A 423 1.08 -32.10 -1.42
N LEU A 424 0.23 -31.60 -0.51
CA LEU A 424 0.68 -30.90 0.69
C LEU A 424 1.40 -31.84 1.67
N ALA A 425 0.93 -33.08 1.83
CA ALA A 425 1.63 -34.08 2.65
C ALA A 425 3.09 -34.31 2.17
N ARG A 426 3.29 -34.42 0.85
CA ARG A 426 4.63 -34.54 0.26
C ARG A 426 5.46 -33.27 0.44
N LEU A 427 4.85 -32.08 0.33
CA LEU A 427 5.53 -30.82 0.59
C LEU A 427 6.05 -30.78 2.04
N CYS A 428 5.19 -31.08 3.03
CA CYS A 428 5.57 -31.15 4.45
C CYS A 428 6.77 -32.08 4.68
N GLN A 429 6.77 -33.27 4.07
CA GLN A 429 7.89 -34.20 4.15
C GLN A 429 9.18 -33.63 3.53
N ARG A 430 9.09 -32.98 2.36
CA ARG A 430 10.24 -32.40 1.65
C ARG A 430 10.87 -31.21 2.37
N ILE A 431 10.08 -30.47 3.14
CA ILE A 431 10.58 -29.38 3.98
C ILE A 431 11.03 -29.87 5.38
N GLY A 432 11.10 -31.19 5.58
CA GLY A 432 11.67 -31.80 6.77
C GLY A 432 10.69 -32.03 7.92
N MET A 433 9.41 -31.76 7.73
CA MET A 433 8.40 -32.04 8.76
C MET A 433 8.11 -33.54 8.84
N ARG A 434 7.91 -34.03 10.06
CA ARG A 434 7.49 -35.41 10.33
C ARG A 434 5.99 -35.47 10.50
N GLN A 435 5.36 -36.53 10.01
CA GLN A 435 3.97 -36.82 10.33
C GLN A 435 3.91 -37.34 11.78
N GLU A 436 3.25 -36.61 12.66
CA GLU A 436 3.13 -36.96 14.09
C GLU A 436 1.73 -37.43 14.47
N GLY A 437 0.73 -37.21 13.61
CA GLY A 437 -0.64 -37.64 13.87
C GLY A 437 -1.44 -37.90 12.60
N GLN A 438 -2.39 -38.81 12.74
CA GLN A 438 -3.55 -38.95 11.86
C GLN A 438 -4.79 -39.01 12.75
N PHE A 439 -5.73 -38.12 12.49
CA PHE A 439 -7.04 -38.14 13.09
C PHE A 439 -8.04 -38.69 12.06
N ILE A 440 -8.93 -39.56 12.52
CA ILE A 440 -9.86 -40.30 11.66
C ILE A 440 -11.23 -39.65 11.78
N GLN A 441 -11.77 -39.17 10.65
CA GLN A 441 -13.08 -38.52 10.57
C GLN A 441 -13.29 -37.42 11.62
N ASP A 442 -12.26 -36.63 11.91
CA ASP A 442 -12.29 -35.62 12.96
C ASP A 442 -12.81 -34.26 12.49
N TYR A 443 -12.76 -34.01 11.18
CA TYR A 443 -13.11 -32.72 10.61
C TYR A 443 -14.27 -32.82 9.63
N TRP A 444 -15.26 -31.92 9.75
CA TRP A 444 -16.36 -31.83 8.80
C TRP A 444 -16.07 -30.74 7.77
N ASN A 445 -15.86 -31.14 6.51
CA ASN A 445 -15.60 -30.21 5.42
C ASN A 445 -16.48 -30.54 4.22
N LYS A 446 -17.10 -29.51 3.62
CA LYS A 446 -17.87 -29.61 2.36
C LYS A 446 -18.86 -30.80 2.27
N GLY A 447 -19.53 -31.11 3.39
CA GLY A 447 -20.60 -32.11 3.43
C GLY A 447 -20.14 -33.54 3.75
N GLU A 448 -18.89 -33.74 4.15
CA GLU A 448 -18.36 -35.04 4.54
C GLU A 448 -17.40 -34.95 5.74
N TRP A 449 -17.28 -36.06 6.48
CA TRP A 449 -16.26 -36.22 7.52
C TRP A 449 -14.94 -36.66 6.88
N THR A 450 -13.86 -35.94 7.18
CA THR A 450 -12.53 -36.14 6.61
C THR A 450 -11.51 -36.47 7.69
N ASP A 451 -10.44 -37.15 7.28
CA ASP A 451 -9.28 -37.40 8.13
C ASP A 451 -8.32 -36.21 8.04
N SER A 452 -7.66 -35.87 9.15
CA SER A 452 -6.59 -34.88 9.20
C SER A 452 -5.23 -35.51 9.46
N TYR A 453 -4.20 -35.05 8.74
CA TYR A 453 -2.80 -35.31 9.09
C TYR A 453 -2.20 -34.11 9.82
N ILE A 454 -1.41 -34.40 10.86
CA ILE A 454 -0.57 -33.40 11.54
C ILE A 454 0.88 -33.67 11.22
N TYR A 455 1.53 -32.67 10.61
CA TYR A 455 2.96 -32.62 10.44
C TYR A 455 3.59 -31.61 11.39
N ALA A 456 4.82 -31.85 11.81
CA ALA A 456 5.56 -30.93 12.68
C ALA A 456 7.06 -30.94 12.41
N ILE A 457 7.71 -29.82 12.72
CA ILE A 457 9.16 -29.66 12.80
C ILE A 457 9.50 -28.80 14.03
N LEU A 458 10.60 -29.11 14.70
CA LEU A 458 11.11 -28.33 15.82
C LEU A 458 12.09 -27.26 15.32
N ALA A 459 12.14 -26.13 16.03
CA ALA A 459 13.12 -25.08 15.75
C ALA A 459 14.58 -25.58 15.81
N SER A 460 14.86 -26.63 16.59
CA SER A 460 16.19 -27.25 16.69
C SER A 460 16.59 -28.13 15.50
N GLU A 461 15.67 -28.36 14.56
CA GLU A 461 15.85 -29.24 13.40
C GLU A 461 16.01 -28.46 12.10
N ILE A 462 15.97 -27.13 12.19
CA ILE A 462 16.04 -26.17 11.09
C ILE A 462 17.44 -25.56 11.04
#